data_AF-A0A9W9ZEK0-F1
#
_entry.id   AF-A0A9W9ZEK0-F1
#
_cell.length_a   1.000
_cell.length_b   1.000
_cell.length_c   1.000
_cell.angle_alpha   90.00
_cell.angle_beta   90.00
_cell.angle_gamma   90.00
#
_symmetry.space_group_name_H-M   'P 1'
#
loop_
_entity.id
_entity.type
_entity.pdbx_description
1 polymer ?
#
loop_
_entity_poly.entity_id
_entity_poly.type
_entity_poly.pdbx_seq_one_letter_code
_entity_poly.pdbx_strand_id
1 'polypeptide(L)'
;MPRSPDGIISGVVAEHFLVPLRLAESVLDFTDHDATSWSLVEALRMLSLAEYFSGNVESLQERDKNTLRRLPFYQATHGGLISLNSESVCVLPFDIPRKEMDDFGRRVNVVFLETWPSLSQLFKFLSFQCVSAIDVYRNFILKYFGIFSKDARLAHLEYIRDSILPMKSSDNQSLLDCLRNTAIVTSEDGTLKKASSYYDPHYDVFSIMLSVDKFPPNPFNTQEWLPFLKNIGLICEVSQDLFKTFARDVAREGATQRNTKTDAKSKLLVKHLFSRENVVEEGLLHAVCDVRFVATDPVKQELREIHRPFGEEMEGKTPYIAFKGSVLSEHTKIVWTTAALLPNWANAKKYQYHMTAPGWKSTSDYCNAILAHLQVLTVPTVDLVTFHCQNVSCQLAKENGSEVAPRQQCTRVSVMTNIYRFLQAKAVSSAVAKERLEHTPCVLVENGQRFVFAKQVVMELYKSLEIKPFLYGMPAELSEFATLFKYLGCSPSVTPSHYAMVLDMLHGQCKTNRLHPNEVDSALGAVKGLFETLQDTSEAKQDISTLYLPATSPFSSSFDVLYHLLC
;
A
#
# COMPACT_ATOMS: atom_id res chain seq x y z
N MET A 1 8.08 105.15 -22.05
CA MET A 1 9.54 105.21 -22.32
C MET A 1 10.17 103.91 -21.81
N PRO A 2 11.21 103.36 -22.49
CA PRO A 2 11.11 102.02 -23.12
C PRO A 2 12.35 101.13 -22.75
N ARG A 3 12.79 100.06 -23.47
CA ARG A 3 12.61 99.57 -24.86
C ARG A 3 13.00 98.08 -24.99
N SER A 4 12.42 97.37 -25.97
CA SER A 4 13.05 96.21 -26.66
C SER A 4 13.78 96.73 -27.93
N PRO A 5 14.77 96.04 -28.53
CA PRO A 5 14.50 94.89 -29.42
C PRO A 5 15.66 93.85 -29.56
N ASP A 6 15.60 93.04 -30.64
CA ASP A 6 16.35 91.81 -30.98
C ASP A 6 17.79 91.94 -31.58
N GLY A 7 18.47 90.80 -31.80
CA GLY A 7 19.70 90.65 -32.64
C GLY A 7 20.67 89.53 -32.18
N ILE A 8 20.60 88.27 -32.67
CA ILE A 8 21.19 87.65 -33.89
C ILE A 8 22.66 87.15 -33.78
N ILE A 9 22.79 85.82 -33.72
CA ILE A 9 23.74 84.86 -34.38
C ILE A 9 25.24 85.20 -34.56
N SER A 10 26.09 84.40 -33.93
CA SER A 10 27.32 83.77 -34.45
C SER A 10 27.77 82.69 -33.44
N GLY A 11 28.10 81.44 -33.76
CA GLY A 11 28.65 80.92 -35.01
C GLY A 11 29.98 80.22 -34.72
N VAL A 12 29.98 79.20 -33.84
CA VAL A 12 31.15 78.31 -33.64
C VAL A 12 30.78 76.92 -34.13
N VAL A 13 31.23 76.61 -35.34
CA VAL A 13 31.25 75.24 -35.86
C VAL A 13 32.29 74.47 -35.04
N ALA A 14 31.84 73.47 -34.27
CA ALA A 14 32.75 72.48 -33.73
C ALA A 14 33.14 71.56 -34.89
N GLU A 15 34.27 71.85 -35.54
CA GLU A 15 34.81 71.00 -36.61
C GLU A 15 35.09 69.60 -36.08
N HIS A 16 34.49 68.59 -36.72
CA HIS A 16 34.79 67.19 -36.43
C HIS A 16 36.22 66.88 -36.89
N PHE A 17 37.19 66.93 -35.97
CA PHE A 17 38.54 66.43 -36.20
C PHE A 17 38.53 64.89 -36.30
N LEU A 18 38.19 64.39 -37.48
CA LEU A 18 38.44 63.01 -37.89
C LEU A 18 39.96 62.80 -38.03
N VAL A 19 40.60 62.34 -36.95
CA VAL A 19 41.99 61.89 -36.99
C VAL A 19 42.06 60.57 -37.78
N PRO A 20 42.85 60.47 -38.86
CA PRO A 20 43.01 59.22 -39.58
C PRO A 20 43.64 58.13 -38.71
N LEU A 21 43.17 56.88 -38.85
CA LEU A 21 43.55 55.67 -38.09
C LEU A 21 45.06 55.33 -38.00
N ARG A 22 45.91 56.09 -38.70
CA ARG A 22 47.37 56.01 -38.77
C ARG A 22 48.10 57.01 -37.85
N LEU A 23 47.38 57.73 -36.99
CA LEU A 23 47.91 58.68 -36.00
C LEU A 23 47.41 58.38 -34.57
N ALA A 24 46.78 57.23 -34.34
CA ALA A 24 46.22 56.86 -33.03
C ALA A 24 47.27 56.71 -31.92
N GLU A 25 48.55 56.53 -32.25
CA GLU A 25 49.63 56.37 -31.28
C GLU A 25 49.95 57.64 -30.47
N SER A 26 49.57 58.83 -30.94
CA SER A 26 50.02 60.12 -30.37
C SER A 26 49.08 60.78 -29.36
N VAL A 27 48.02 60.10 -28.89
CA VAL A 27 46.94 60.74 -28.10
C VAL A 27 46.98 60.42 -26.59
N LEU A 28 47.71 59.38 -26.17
CA LEU A 28 47.81 58.99 -24.75
C LEU A 28 49.25 58.65 -24.37
N ASP A 29 50.00 59.70 -24.05
CA ASP A 29 51.36 59.62 -23.49
C ASP A 29 51.28 59.61 -21.96
N PHE A 30 51.60 58.46 -21.37
CA PHE A 30 51.68 58.25 -19.92
C PHE A 30 52.91 57.38 -19.63
N THR A 31 54.09 57.97 -19.79
CA THR A 31 55.36 57.33 -19.43
C THR A 31 55.62 57.36 -17.93
N ASP A 32 55.05 56.42 -17.18
CA ASP A 32 55.76 55.78 -16.07
C ASP A 32 55.11 54.44 -15.62
N HIS A 33 55.92 53.60 -14.97
CA HIS A 33 55.58 52.44 -14.13
C HIS A 33 55.51 51.04 -14.77
N ASP A 34 55.68 50.05 -13.88
CA ASP A 34 56.12 48.66 -14.09
C ASP A 34 55.34 47.82 -15.11
N ALA A 35 55.86 46.61 -15.39
CA ALA A 35 55.30 45.64 -16.34
C ALA A 35 53.80 45.31 -16.15
N THR A 36 53.27 45.47 -14.94
CA THR A 36 51.82 45.37 -14.66
C THR A 36 51.04 46.55 -15.26
N SER A 37 51.54 47.79 -15.14
CA SER A 37 50.94 48.98 -15.76
C SER A 37 50.90 48.89 -17.28
N TRP A 38 51.94 48.37 -17.94
CA TRP A 38 51.92 48.20 -19.40
C TRP A 38 50.72 47.37 -19.87
N SER A 39 50.49 46.20 -19.25
CA SER A 39 49.36 45.33 -19.59
C SER A 39 47.98 45.99 -19.35
N LEU A 40 47.87 46.86 -18.34
CA LEU A 40 46.66 47.64 -18.07
C LEU A 40 46.45 48.75 -19.09
N VAL A 41 47.52 49.46 -19.49
CA VAL A 41 47.48 50.50 -20.53
C VAL A 41 47.14 49.90 -21.88
N GLU A 42 47.72 48.75 -22.22
CA GLU A 42 47.43 48.02 -23.46
C GLU A 42 45.98 47.52 -23.46
N ALA A 43 45.48 46.96 -22.35
CA ALA A 43 44.07 46.61 -22.20
C ALA A 43 43.17 47.85 -22.41
N LEU A 44 43.40 48.96 -21.72
CA LEU A 44 42.60 50.19 -21.85
C LEU A 44 42.59 50.76 -23.29
N ARG A 45 43.71 50.66 -24.01
CA ARG A 45 43.79 50.99 -25.45
C ARG A 45 42.92 50.06 -26.29
N MET A 46 42.93 48.76 -26.02
CA MET A 46 42.08 47.79 -26.73
C MET A 46 40.59 47.97 -26.41
N LEU A 47 40.24 48.35 -25.18
CA LEU A 47 38.85 48.63 -24.80
C LEU A 47 38.30 49.88 -25.48
N SER A 48 39.06 50.99 -25.48
CA SER A 48 38.66 52.22 -26.16
C SER A 48 38.56 52.04 -27.69
N LEU A 49 39.40 51.20 -28.30
CA LEU A 49 39.25 50.78 -29.69
C LEU A 49 37.97 49.96 -29.91
N ALA A 50 37.67 48.99 -29.05
CA ALA A 50 36.45 48.17 -29.15
C ALA A 50 35.18 49.03 -29.03
N GLU A 51 35.14 49.97 -28.09
CA GLU A 51 34.02 50.91 -27.93
C GLU A 51 33.92 51.88 -29.11
N TYR A 52 35.04 52.35 -29.68
CA TYR A 52 35.05 53.13 -30.92
C TYR A 52 34.41 52.36 -32.09
N PHE A 53 34.77 51.09 -32.30
CA PHE A 53 34.15 50.28 -33.34
C PHE A 53 32.66 50.01 -33.09
N SER A 54 32.25 49.82 -31.82
CA SER A 54 30.84 49.67 -31.45
C SER A 54 30.02 50.96 -31.65
N GLY A 55 30.62 52.13 -31.42
CA GLY A 55 30.01 53.43 -31.66
C GLY A 55 29.90 53.81 -33.14
N ASN A 56 30.72 53.22 -34.02
CA ASN A 56 30.80 53.55 -35.45
C ASN A 56 30.38 52.38 -36.37
N VAL A 57 29.56 51.45 -35.88
CA VAL A 57 29.15 50.23 -36.62
C VAL A 57 28.56 50.53 -38.01
N GLU A 58 27.86 51.65 -38.18
CA GLU A 58 27.28 52.08 -39.47
C GLU A 58 28.32 52.31 -40.58
N SER A 59 29.59 52.52 -40.21
CA SER A 59 30.72 52.68 -41.16
C SER A 59 31.38 51.37 -41.58
N LEU A 60 31.01 50.24 -40.96
CA LEU A 60 31.64 48.92 -41.16
C LEU A 60 30.94 48.11 -42.24
N GLN A 61 31.72 47.28 -42.97
CA GLN A 61 31.23 46.41 -44.05
C GLN A 61 31.43 44.93 -43.71
N GLU A 62 30.68 44.03 -44.36
CA GLU A 62 30.76 42.57 -44.13
C GLU A 62 32.20 42.01 -44.17
N ARG A 63 33.05 42.54 -45.05
CA ARG A 63 34.47 42.16 -45.17
C ARG A 63 35.28 42.43 -43.90
N ASP A 64 34.88 43.42 -43.10
CA ASP A 64 35.62 43.87 -41.92
C ASP A 64 35.38 42.93 -40.72
N LYS A 65 34.29 42.12 -40.74
CA LYS A 65 33.96 41.16 -39.66
C LYS A 65 35.09 40.19 -39.36
N ASN A 66 35.78 39.69 -40.38
CA ASN A 66 36.89 38.75 -40.21
C ASN A 66 38.10 39.40 -39.54
N THR A 67 38.38 40.67 -39.86
CA THR A 67 39.44 41.46 -39.21
C THR A 67 39.07 41.76 -37.76
N LEU A 68 37.84 42.24 -37.53
CA LEU A 68 37.33 42.59 -36.21
C LEU A 68 37.29 41.37 -35.26
N ARG A 69 36.89 40.19 -35.73
CA ARG A 69 36.94 38.94 -34.92
C ARG A 69 38.36 38.58 -34.49
N ARG A 70 39.38 38.85 -35.32
CA ARG A 70 40.78 38.55 -35.02
C ARG A 70 41.47 39.55 -34.08
N LEU A 71 40.81 40.64 -33.67
CA LEU A 71 41.33 41.59 -32.68
C LEU A 71 41.01 41.09 -31.26
N PRO A 72 41.93 41.17 -30.29
CA PRO A 72 41.68 40.76 -28.92
C PRO A 72 40.89 41.83 -28.15
N PHE A 73 39.61 41.98 -28.51
CA PHE A 73 38.65 42.88 -27.86
C PHE A 73 37.66 42.15 -26.96
N TYR A 74 37.57 40.83 -27.08
CA TYR A 74 36.47 40.05 -26.55
C TYR A 74 36.87 39.44 -25.21
N GLN A 75 36.20 39.86 -24.13
CA GLN A 75 36.46 39.33 -22.81
C GLN A 75 35.92 37.89 -22.70
N ALA A 76 36.82 36.93 -22.45
CA ALA A 76 36.46 35.53 -22.27
C ALA A 76 35.90 35.27 -20.85
N THR A 77 35.06 34.25 -20.71
CA THR A 77 34.45 33.89 -19.41
C THR A 77 35.42 33.27 -18.39
N HIS A 78 36.67 32.99 -18.79
CA HIS A 78 37.78 32.65 -17.91
C HIS A 78 38.69 33.85 -17.56
N GLY A 79 38.34 35.06 -18.03
CA GLY A 79 39.15 36.26 -17.93
C GLY A 79 40.09 36.46 -19.11
N GLY A 80 40.58 37.70 -19.27
CA GLY A 80 41.43 38.11 -20.40
C GLY A 80 40.65 38.48 -21.67
N LEU A 81 41.31 39.23 -22.54
CA LEU A 81 40.81 39.60 -23.87
C LEU A 81 41.36 38.62 -24.91
N ILE A 82 40.50 38.03 -25.73
CA ILE A 82 40.87 36.98 -26.69
C ILE A 82 40.51 37.38 -28.13
N SER A 83 41.30 36.88 -29.08
CA SER A 83 40.98 36.92 -30.51
C SER A 83 40.12 35.71 -30.91
N LEU A 84 39.13 35.92 -31.78
CA LEU A 84 38.15 34.91 -32.17
C LEU A 84 38.52 34.26 -33.51
N ASN A 85 39.01 33.02 -33.44
CA ASN A 85 39.32 32.20 -34.61
C ASN A 85 38.24 31.11 -34.88
N SER A 86 37.29 30.91 -33.97
CA SER A 86 36.19 29.94 -34.12
C SER A 86 34.96 30.58 -34.79
N GLU A 87 34.13 29.76 -35.43
CA GLU A 87 32.88 30.17 -36.07
C GLU A 87 31.76 30.43 -35.04
N SER A 88 31.65 29.57 -34.01
CA SER A 88 30.58 29.64 -32.99
C SER A 88 31.01 30.45 -31.76
N VAL A 89 30.31 31.58 -31.53
CA VAL A 89 30.57 32.53 -30.44
C VAL A 89 29.26 32.87 -29.74
N CYS A 90 29.24 32.70 -28.42
CA CYS A 90 28.08 32.85 -27.56
C CYS A 90 28.39 33.82 -26.42
N VAL A 91 27.56 34.85 -26.25
CA VAL A 91 27.72 35.86 -25.20
C VAL A 91 26.85 35.46 -24.01
N LEU A 92 27.47 35.25 -22.86
CA LEU A 92 26.80 34.78 -21.65
C LEU A 92 26.40 35.95 -20.73
N PRO A 93 25.18 35.93 -20.16
CA PRO A 93 24.82 36.75 -19.00
C PRO A 93 25.86 36.66 -17.88
N PHE A 94 26.09 37.77 -17.18
CA PHE A 94 27.17 37.95 -16.19
C PHE A 94 26.99 37.10 -14.92
N ASP A 95 25.77 36.65 -14.67
CA ASP A 95 25.31 36.01 -13.45
C ASP A 95 25.35 34.46 -13.50
N ILE A 96 25.50 33.88 -14.69
CA ILE A 96 25.72 32.42 -14.84
C ILE A 96 27.10 32.03 -14.27
N PRO A 97 27.21 31.01 -13.40
CA PRO A 97 28.48 30.54 -12.84
C PRO A 97 29.53 30.27 -13.92
N ARG A 98 30.77 30.76 -13.70
CA ARG A 98 31.90 30.60 -14.64
C ARG A 98 32.75 29.36 -14.41
N LYS A 99 32.50 28.60 -13.34
CA LYS A 99 33.29 27.41 -12.97
C LYS A 99 33.28 26.39 -14.10
N GLU A 100 34.46 26.02 -14.61
CA GLU A 100 34.68 25.07 -15.72
C GLU A 100 34.08 25.46 -17.09
N MET A 101 33.54 26.67 -17.26
CA MET A 101 32.90 27.09 -18.53
C MET A 101 33.86 27.18 -19.72
N ASP A 102 35.15 27.36 -19.47
CA ASP A 102 36.21 27.40 -20.50
C ASP A 102 36.60 26.01 -21.02
N ASP A 103 36.81 25.04 -20.12
CA ASP A 103 36.97 23.63 -20.49
C ASP A 103 35.72 23.08 -21.18
N PHE A 104 34.54 23.51 -20.72
CA PHE A 104 33.28 23.22 -21.39
C PHE A 104 33.25 23.79 -22.81
N GLY A 105 33.54 25.08 -22.99
CA GLY A 105 33.60 25.76 -24.29
C GLY A 105 34.53 25.07 -25.29
N ARG A 106 35.74 24.67 -24.85
CA ARG A 106 36.67 23.84 -25.65
C ARG A 106 36.04 22.51 -26.08
N ARG A 107 35.35 21.80 -25.18
CA ARG A 107 34.74 20.49 -25.48
C ARG A 107 33.53 20.56 -26.41
N VAL A 108 32.77 21.67 -26.40
CA VAL A 108 31.62 21.88 -27.31
C VAL A 108 31.96 22.71 -28.56
N ASN A 109 33.22 23.14 -28.71
CA ASN A 109 33.68 24.05 -29.76
C ASN A 109 32.88 25.37 -29.84
N VAL A 110 32.60 25.98 -28.69
CA VAL A 110 31.92 27.29 -28.57
C VAL A 110 32.77 28.21 -27.71
N VAL A 111 33.05 29.41 -28.21
CA VAL A 111 33.71 30.45 -27.41
C VAL A 111 32.64 31.20 -26.62
N PHE A 112 32.73 31.12 -25.30
CA PHE A 112 31.88 31.86 -24.38
C PHE A 112 32.52 33.20 -24.00
N LEU A 113 31.78 34.29 -24.21
CA LEU A 113 32.19 35.66 -23.94
C LEU A 113 31.38 36.30 -22.83
N GLU A 114 31.97 37.26 -22.13
CA GLU A 114 31.27 38.11 -21.17
C GLU A 114 30.31 39.10 -21.87
N THR A 115 29.20 39.41 -21.20
CA THR A 115 28.27 40.45 -21.68
C THR A 115 28.88 41.83 -21.49
N TRP A 116 28.99 42.60 -22.57
CA TRP A 116 29.48 43.99 -22.54
C TRP A 116 28.47 44.95 -23.17
N PRO A 117 27.75 45.77 -22.36
CA PRO A 117 26.72 46.68 -22.87
C PRO A 117 27.24 47.67 -23.94
N SER A 118 28.40 48.30 -23.73
CA SER A 118 29.05 49.19 -24.71
C SER A 118 29.33 48.54 -26.05
N LEU A 119 29.65 47.23 -26.08
CA LEU A 119 29.97 46.48 -27.30
C LEU A 119 28.74 45.82 -27.94
N SER A 120 27.53 46.07 -27.43
CA SER A 120 26.31 45.40 -27.88
C SER A 120 25.98 45.61 -29.36
N GLN A 121 26.33 46.76 -29.95
CA GLN A 121 26.15 46.99 -31.40
C GLN A 121 27.20 46.24 -32.22
N LEU A 122 28.47 46.25 -31.77
CA LEU A 122 29.53 45.46 -32.39
C LEU A 122 29.20 43.95 -32.37
N PHE A 123 28.69 43.42 -31.26
CA PHE A 123 28.31 42.01 -31.13
C PHE A 123 27.16 41.62 -32.07
N LYS A 124 26.17 42.50 -32.26
CA LYS A 124 25.09 42.32 -33.26
C LYS A 124 25.64 42.31 -34.68
N PHE A 125 26.51 43.27 -35.02
CA PHE A 125 27.15 43.34 -36.33
C PHE A 125 27.94 42.07 -36.65
N LEU A 126 28.78 41.61 -35.70
CA LEU A 126 29.56 40.38 -35.81
C LEU A 126 28.72 39.09 -35.69
N SER A 127 27.40 39.23 -35.51
CA SER A 127 26.42 38.15 -35.46
C SER A 127 26.68 37.13 -34.36
N PHE A 128 27.14 37.59 -33.19
CA PHE A 128 27.30 36.74 -32.01
C PHE A 128 25.95 36.35 -31.40
N GLN A 129 25.87 35.15 -30.83
CA GLN A 129 24.66 34.68 -30.16
C GLN A 129 24.57 35.27 -28.74
N CYS A 130 23.86 36.39 -28.60
CA CYS A 130 23.46 36.92 -27.30
C CYS A 130 22.20 36.17 -26.83
N VAL A 131 22.34 35.30 -25.83
CA VAL A 131 21.29 34.37 -25.38
C VAL A 131 20.86 34.64 -23.95
N SER A 132 19.59 34.36 -23.63
CA SER A 132 19.09 34.42 -22.25
C SER A 132 19.77 33.35 -21.38
N ALA A 133 19.80 33.54 -20.05
CA ALA A 133 20.33 32.51 -19.16
C ALA A 133 19.59 31.18 -19.30
N ILE A 134 18.27 31.23 -19.49
CA ILE A 134 17.41 30.06 -19.74
C ILE A 134 17.85 29.32 -21.01
N ASP A 135 18.16 30.03 -22.10
CA ASP A 135 18.61 29.42 -23.35
C ASP A 135 20.03 28.88 -23.28
N VAL A 136 20.93 29.50 -22.50
CA VAL A 136 22.26 28.92 -22.20
C VAL A 136 22.10 27.56 -21.52
N TYR A 137 21.22 27.47 -20.51
CA TYR A 137 20.97 26.21 -19.82
C TYR A 137 20.34 25.16 -20.73
N ARG A 138 19.30 25.51 -21.49
CA ARG A 138 18.57 24.58 -22.37
C ARG A 138 19.44 24.06 -23.53
N ASN A 139 20.17 24.94 -24.20
CA ASN A 139 20.87 24.61 -25.45
C ASN A 139 22.30 24.06 -25.22
N PHE A 140 22.96 24.47 -24.12
CA PHE A 140 24.35 24.10 -23.85
C PHE A 140 24.51 23.33 -22.53
N ILE A 141 24.26 23.95 -21.37
CA ILE A 141 24.72 23.38 -20.08
C ILE A 141 23.98 22.08 -19.73
N LEU A 142 22.64 22.04 -19.80
CA LEU A 142 21.86 20.85 -19.45
C LEU A 142 22.05 19.71 -20.45
N LYS A 143 22.18 20.04 -21.75
CA LYS A 143 22.44 19.07 -22.82
C LYS A 143 23.74 18.28 -22.61
N TYR A 144 24.73 18.91 -21.99
CA TYR A 144 26.07 18.36 -21.77
C TYR A 144 26.46 18.31 -20.29
N PHE A 145 25.48 18.26 -19.37
CA PHE A 145 25.67 18.39 -17.92
C PHE A 145 26.68 17.40 -17.32
N GLY A 146 26.82 16.22 -17.93
CA GLY A 146 27.82 15.20 -17.57
C GLY A 146 29.29 15.61 -17.78
N ILE A 147 29.58 16.67 -18.53
CA ILE A 147 30.95 17.18 -18.76
C ILE A 147 31.56 17.80 -17.49
N PHE A 148 30.74 18.53 -16.73
CA PHE A 148 31.13 19.30 -15.55
C PHE A 148 31.46 18.41 -14.34
N SER A 149 32.30 18.89 -13.43
CA SER A 149 32.54 18.27 -12.11
C SER A 149 31.31 18.32 -11.20
N LYS A 150 31.33 17.55 -10.10
CA LYS A 150 30.24 17.57 -9.10
C LYS A 150 29.96 18.98 -8.57
N ASP A 151 31.02 19.75 -8.28
CA ASP A 151 30.89 21.09 -7.74
C ASP A 151 30.40 22.11 -8.77
N ALA A 152 30.87 22.02 -10.02
CA ALA A 152 30.42 22.91 -11.09
C ALA A 152 28.94 22.66 -11.41
N ARG A 153 28.52 21.39 -11.48
CA ARG A 153 27.10 20.99 -11.56
C ARG A 153 26.28 21.58 -10.42
N LEU A 154 26.77 21.50 -9.18
CA LEU A 154 26.06 22.02 -8.02
C LEU A 154 25.87 23.54 -8.11
N ALA A 155 26.95 24.30 -8.37
CA ALA A 155 26.88 25.75 -8.53
C ALA A 155 25.90 26.20 -9.64
N HIS A 156 25.87 25.47 -10.75
CA HIS A 156 24.89 25.70 -11.82
C HIS A 156 23.44 25.44 -11.38
N LEU A 157 23.20 24.38 -10.61
CA LEU A 157 21.87 24.08 -10.08
C LEU A 157 21.43 25.07 -8.99
N GLU A 158 22.35 25.54 -8.14
CA GLU A 158 22.11 26.59 -7.14
C GLU A 158 21.66 27.88 -7.81
N TYR A 159 22.39 28.34 -8.83
CA TYR A 159 21.99 29.51 -9.61
C TYR A 159 20.60 29.34 -10.28
N ILE A 160 20.30 28.16 -10.86
CA ILE A 160 18.96 27.89 -11.39
C ILE A 160 17.88 28.01 -10.28
N ARG A 161 18.12 27.37 -9.13
CA ARG A 161 17.19 27.30 -7.99
C ARG A 161 16.94 28.67 -7.37
N ASP A 162 18.01 29.44 -7.17
CA ASP A 162 18.01 30.63 -6.31
C ASP A 162 17.93 31.95 -7.09
N SER A 163 18.31 31.96 -8.37
CA SER A 163 18.29 33.17 -9.21
C SER A 163 17.28 33.09 -10.36
N ILE A 164 17.24 32.00 -11.13
CA ILE A 164 16.35 31.90 -12.31
C ILE A 164 14.89 31.61 -11.91
N LEU A 165 14.65 30.53 -11.16
CA LEU A 165 13.29 30.08 -10.86
C LEU A 165 12.45 31.10 -10.06
N PRO A 166 13.00 31.88 -9.10
CA PRO A 166 12.24 32.88 -8.36
C PRO A 166 11.74 34.07 -9.19
N MET A 167 12.36 34.35 -10.34
CA MET A 167 11.99 35.47 -11.24
C MET A 167 10.63 35.27 -11.96
N LYS A 168 10.05 34.06 -11.93
CA LYS A 168 8.72 33.73 -12.48
C LYS A 168 8.45 34.26 -13.91
N SER A 169 9.35 33.99 -14.85
CA SER A 169 9.10 34.25 -16.27
C SER A 169 8.20 33.18 -16.92
N SER A 170 7.62 33.46 -18.09
CA SER A 170 6.95 32.47 -18.94
C SER A 170 7.84 31.27 -19.28
N ASP A 171 9.13 31.53 -19.43
CA ASP A 171 10.10 30.60 -19.99
C ASP A 171 10.63 29.63 -18.91
N ASN A 172 10.36 29.93 -17.62
CA ASN A 172 10.66 29.05 -16.49
C ASN A 172 10.03 27.66 -16.67
N GLN A 173 8.83 27.57 -17.25
CA GLN A 173 8.19 26.28 -17.52
C GLN A 173 9.01 25.45 -18.52
N SER A 174 9.51 26.06 -19.58
CA SER A 174 10.35 25.39 -20.59
C SER A 174 11.69 24.90 -20.03
N LEU A 175 12.24 25.61 -19.03
CA LEU A 175 13.42 25.19 -18.29
C LEU A 175 13.12 24.02 -17.35
N LEU A 176 12.00 24.07 -16.62
CA LEU A 176 11.56 22.98 -15.73
C LEU A 176 11.30 21.68 -16.51
N ASP A 177 10.69 21.77 -17.70
CA ASP A 177 10.48 20.60 -18.57
C ASP A 177 11.79 20.04 -19.13
N CYS A 178 12.80 20.89 -19.36
CA CYS A 178 14.15 20.45 -19.72
C CYS A 178 14.84 19.74 -18.52
N LEU A 179 14.78 20.33 -17.32
CA LEU A 179 15.35 19.76 -16.09
C LEU A 179 14.71 18.42 -15.72
N ARG A 180 13.38 18.31 -15.80
CA ARG A 180 12.62 17.07 -15.56
C ARG A 180 13.09 15.91 -16.45
N ASN A 181 13.51 16.22 -17.67
CA ASN A 181 14.00 15.24 -18.62
C ASN A 181 15.51 14.99 -18.56
N THR A 182 16.26 15.80 -17.82
CA THR A 182 17.73 15.74 -17.74
C THR A 182 18.21 14.98 -16.51
N ALA A 183 19.30 14.24 -16.64
CA ALA A 183 19.95 13.57 -15.53
C ALA A 183 20.85 14.57 -14.77
N ILE A 184 20.33 15.18 -13.71
CA ILE A 184 21.03 16.24 -12.96
C ILE A 184 21.48 15.83 -11.55
N VAL A 185 20.88 14.79 -10.98
CA VAL A 185 21.20 14.33 -9.61
C VAL A 185 22.43 13.44 -9.69
N THR A 186 23.53 13.84 -9.06
CA THR A 186 24.76 13.03 -8.97
C THR A 186 24.61 12.03 -7.83
N SER A 187 24.56 10.74 -8.17
CA SER A 187 24.49 9.60 -7.27
C SER A 187 25.76 9.43 -6.42
N GLU A 188 25.70 8.59 -5.38
CA GLU A 188 26.88 8.19 -4.58
C GLU A 188 27.95 7.46 -5.42
N ASP A 189 27.52 6.67 -6.42
CA ASP A 189 28.37 6.02 -7.42
C ASP A 189 28.95 6.98 -8.49
N GLY A 190 28.67 8.29 -8.37
CA GLY A 190 29.09 9.33 -9.33
C GLY A 190 28.22 9.44 -10.60
N THR A 191 27.28 8.52 -10.84
CA THR A 191 26.42 8.53 -12.02
C THR A 191 25.33 9.61 -11.93
N LEU A 192 25.01 10.24 -13.07
CA LEU A 192 23.90 11.18 -13.16
C LEU A 192 22.58 10.45 -13.38
N LYS A 193 21.57 10.79 -12.57
CA LYS A 193 20.20 10.24 -12.64
C LYS A 193 19.18 11.38 -12.68
N LYS A 194 17.97 11.13 -13.21
CA LYS A 194 16.86 12.10 -13.22
C LYS A 194 16.25 12.19 -11.82
N ALA A 195 15.64 13.34 -11.47
CA ALA A 195 14.90 13.48 -10.22
C ALA A 195 13.80 12.40 -10.05
N SER A 196 13.14 12.02 -11.16
CA SER A 196 12.15 10.94 -11.22
C SER A 196 12.69 9.52 -11.04
N SER A 197 13.98 9.37 -10.71
CA SER A 197 14.58 8.08 -10.31
C SER A 197 14.52 7.87 -8.79
N TYR A 198 14.09 8.89 -8.05
CA TYR A 198 14.12 8.97 -6.59
C TYR A 198 12.75 9.29 -6.00
N TYR A 199 12.60 8.95 -4.73
CA TYR A 199 11.38 9.16 -3.95
C TYR A 199 11.57 10.25 -2.89
N ASP A 200 10.48 10.88 -2.45
CA ASP A 200 10.51 11.85 -1.34
C ASP A 200 10.80 11.14 0.00
N PRO A 201 11.93 11.42 0.69
CA PRO A 201 12.24 10.81 1.98
C PRO A 201 11.31 11.26 3.12
N HIS A 202 10.56 12.36 2.93
CA HIS A 202 9.59 12.84 3.92
C HIS A 202 8.18 12.28 3.74
N TYR A 203 7.94 11.43 2.74
CA TYR A 203 6.66 10.75 2.58
C TYR A 203 6.66 9.42 3.35
N ASP A 204 5.83 9.31 4.40
CA ASP A 204 5.76 8.17 5.32
C ASP A 204 5.72 6.79 4.63
N VAL A 205 5.04 6.66 3.50
CA VAL A 205 4.97 5.39 2.77
C VAL A 205 6.33 5.03 2.19
N PHE A 206 7.06 5.98 1.61
CA PHE A 206 8.38 5.71 1.03
C PHE A 206 9.43 5.45 2.09
N SER A 207 9.46 6.25 3.16
CA SER A 207 10.45 6.10 4.25
C SER A 207 10.37 4.75 4.98
N ILE A 208 9.19 4.10 4.99
CA ILE A 208 8.98 2.77 5.60
C ILE A 208 9.08 1.62 4.58
N MET A 209 8.68 1.84 3.32
CA MET A 209 8.65 0.79 2.29
C MET A 209 9.98 0.62 1.54
N LEU A 210 10.78 1.68 1.39
CA LEU A 210 11.97 1.70 0.55
C LEU A 210 13.27 1.73 1.36
N SER A 211 14.34 1.24 0.74
CA SER A 211 15.71 1.31 1.23
C SER A 211 16.34 2.68 0.93
N VAL A 212 17.39 3.04 1.68
CA VAL A 212 17.97 4.39 1.68
C VAL A 212 18.51 4.80 0.30
N ASP A 213 18.99 3.85 -0.51
CA ASP A 213 19.47 4.05 -1.88
C ASP A 213 18.40 4.52 -2.89
N LYS A 214 17.12 4.55 -2.49
CA LYS A 214 16.00 5.05 -3.31
C LYS A 214 15.70 6.53 -3.09
N PHE A 215 16.33 7.18 -2.11
CA PHE A 215 16.18 8.62 -1.86
C PHE A 215 17.32 9.40 -2.53
N PRO A 216 17.15 10.72 -2.78
CA PRO A 216 18.23 11.55 -3.29
C PRO A 216 19.45 11.53 -2.34
N PRO A 217 20.69 11.56 -2.84
CA PRO A 217 21.87 11.68 -2.00
C PRO A 217 22.05 13.14 -1.52
N ASN A 218 22.93 13.36 -0.54
CA ASN A 218 23.29 14.71 -0.11
C ASN A 218 24.00 15.50 -1.25
N PRO A 219 23.69 16.80 -1.47
CA PRO A 219 22.79 17.67 -0.67
C PRO A 219 21.31 17.61 -1.07
N PHE A 220 20.94 16.84 -2.09
CA PHE A 220 19.60 16.83 -2.67
C PHE A 220 18.49 16.29 -1.76
N ASN A 221 18.84 15.70 -0.62
CA ASN A 221 17.91 15.27 0.43
C ASN A 221 17.60 16.34 1.49
N THR A 222 18.17 17.55 1.41
CA THR A 222 17.84 18.61 2.37
C THR A 222 16.53 19.30 2.04
N GLN A 223 15.92 19.93 3.05
CA GLN A 223 14.70 20.73 2.92
C GLN A 223 14.81 21.88 1.90
N GLU A 224 16.04 22.32 1.59
CA GLU A 224 16.33 23.35 0.57
C GLU A 224 16.23 22.80 -0.86
N TRP A 225 16.61 21.54 -1.07
CA TRP A 225 16.66 20.92 -2.40
C TRP A 225 15.42 20.11 -2.75
N LEU A 226 14.72 19.54 -1.76
CA LEU A 226 13.51 18.75 -2.02
C LEU A 226 12.42 19.55 -2.76
N PRO A 227 12.08 20.82 -2.42
CA PRO A 227 11.12 21.62 -3.20
C PRO A 227 11.52 21.81 -4.66
N PHE A 228 12.82 21.98 -4.93
CA PHE A 228 13.34 22.06 -6.29
C PHE A 228 13.16 20.72 -7.03
N LEU A 229 13.56 19.60 -6.42
CA LEU A 229 13.38 18.26 -7.01
C LEU A 229 11.91 17.92 -7.26
N LYS A 230 10.98 18.35 -6.40
CA LYS A 230 9.53 18.18 -6.57
C LYS A 230 9.03 18.78 -7.88
N ASN A 231 9.42 20.02 -8.18
CA ASN A 231 9.02 20.71 -9.41
C ASN A 231 9.48 19.96 -10.69
N ILE A 232 10.65 19.32 -10.63
CA ILE A 232 11.27 18.59 -11.75
C ILE A 232 11.02 17.07 -11.70
N GLY A 233 10.07 16.60 -10.89
CA GLY A 233 9.54 15.23 -10.99
C GLY A 233 10.07 14.20 -9.99
N LEU A 234 10.54 14.61 -8.80
CA LEU A 234 10.71 13.70 -7.66
C LEU A 234 9.40 12.94 -7.38
N ILE A 235 9.48 11.63 -7.11
CA ILE A 235 8.28 10.82 -6.85
C ILE A 235 7.77 11.13 -5.43
N CYS A 236 6.62 11.82 -5.35
CA CYS A 236 6.01 12.26 -4.09
C CYS A 236 4.70 11.53 -3.75
N GLU A 237 4.19 10.71 -4.68
CA GLU A 237 2.90 10.03 -4.57
C GLU A 237 3.03 8.57 -4.97
N VAL A 238 2.26 7.71 -4.30
CA VAL A 238 2.24 6.28 -4.60
C VAL A 238 1.29 6.04 -5.78
N SER A 239 1.86 5.78 -6.95
CA SER A 239 1.08 5.34 -8.12
C SER A 239 0.45 3.96 -7.87
N GLN A 240 -0.59 3.62 -8.65
CA GLN A 240 -1.25 2.32 -8.50
C GLN A 240 -0.29 1.14 -8.70
N ASP A 241 0.63 1.22 -9.67
CA ASP A 241 1.55 0.13 -9.96
C ASP A 241 2.65 0.00 -8.90
N LEU A 242 3.06 1.13 -8.31
CA LEU A 242 3.92 1.12 -7.13
C LEU A 242 3.22 0.52 -5.92
N PHE A 243 1.94 0.85 -5.69
CA PHE A 243 1.13 0.22 -4.63
C PHE A 243 1.00 -1.30 -4.85
N LYS A 244 0.69 -1.76 -6.07
CA LYS A 244 0.63 -3.18 -6.42
C LYS A 244 1.97 -3.89 -6.17
N THR A 245 3.09 -3.21 -6.42
CA THR A 245 4.44 -3.73 -6.17
C THR A 245 4.68 -3.86 -4.66
N PHE A 246 4.45 -2.78 -3.89
CA PHE A 246 4.55 -2.77 -2.43
C PHE A 246 3.68 -3.84 -1.75
N ALA A 247 2.44 -4.03 -2.20
CA ALA A 247 1.58 -5.08 -1.68
C ALA A 247 2.15 -6.49 -1.93
N ARG A 248 2.70 -6.76 -3.11
CA ARG A 248 3.34 -8.05 -3.43
C ARG A 248 4.64 -8.26 -2.64
N ASP A 249 5.43 -7.20 -2.44
CA ASP A 249 6.64 -7.26 -1.62
C ASP A 249 6.33 -7.56 -0.16
N VAL A 250 5.34 -6.90 0.42
CA VAL A 250 4.88 -7.18 1.80
C VAL A 250 4.26 -8.57 1.93
N ALA A 251 3.54 -9.05 0.92
CA ALA A 251 3.04 -10.43 0.91
C ALA A 251 4.18 -11.46 0.89
N ARG A 252 5.22 -11.22 0.08
CA ARG A 252 6.43 -12.06 0.02
C ARG A 252 7.21 -12.02 1.33
N GLU A 253 7.53 -10.83 1.84
CA GLU A 253 8.20 -10.65 3.14
C GLU A 253 7.42 -11.32 4.27
N GLY A 254 6.08 -11.17 4.30
CA GLY A 254 5.21 -11.78 5.29
C GLY A 254 5.13 -13.31 5.21
N ALA A 255 5.35 -13.88 4.03
CA ALA A 255 5.43 -15.34 3.85
C ALA A 255 6.80 -15.91 4.25
N THR A 256 7.91 -15.19 3.98
CA THR A 256 9.27 -15.74 4.20
C THR A 256 9.91 -15.30 5.52
N GLN A 257 9.62 -14.09 6.01
CA GLN A 257 10.37 -13.43 7.08
C GLN A 257 9.48 -12.49 7.94
N ARG A 258 8.24 -12.91 8.26
CA ARG A 258 7.30 -12.09 9.07
C ARG A 258 7.96 -11.58 10.35
N ASN A 259 7.95 -10.26 10.53
CA ASN A 259 8.49 -9.57 11.69
C ASN A 259 7.72 -8.26 11.95
N THR A 260 8.03 -7.56 13.04
CA THR A 260 7.33 -6.33 13.45
C THR A 260 7.43 -5.19 12.42
N LYS A 261 8.52 -5.10 11.65
CA LYS A 261 8.66 -4.11 10.56
C LYS A 261 7.74 -4.46 9.38
N THR A 262 7.64 -5.72 9.00
CA THR A 262 6.72 -6.17 7.94
C THR A 262 5.26 -5.98 8.34
N ASP A 263 4.91 -6.27 9.60
CA ASP A 263 3.56 -6.01 10.13
C ASP A 263 3.24 -4.49 10.15
N ALA A 264 4.25 -3.63 10.35
CA ALA A 264 4.11 -2.17 10.23
C ALA A 264 3.93 -1.73 8.75
N LYS A 265 4.70 -2.27 7.81
CA LYS A 265 4.49 -2.05 6.35
C LYS A 265 3.08 -2.44 5.92
N SER A 266 2.59 -3.60 6.36
CA SER A 266 1.23 -4.09 6.09
C SER A 266 0.16 -3.08 6.56
N LYS A 267 0.23 -2.65 7.83
CA LYS A 267 -0.68 -1.65 8.41
C LYS A 267 -0.63 -0.30 7.69
N LEU A 268 0.57 0.13 7.29
CA LEU A 268 0.77 1.37 6.55
C LEU A 268 0.15 1.32 5.15
N LEU A 269 0.34 0.24 4.41
CA LEU A 269 -0.25 0.08 3.08
C LEU A 269 -1.78 0.05 3.12
N VAL A 270 -2.38 -0.65 4.10
CA VAL A 270 -3.85 -0.66 4.27
C VAL A 270 -4.38 0.71 4.68
N LYS A 271 -3.70 1.41 5.61
CA LYS A 271 -4.04 2.81 5.94
C LYS A 271 -3.97 3.70 4.69
N HIS A 272 -2.88 3.62 3.92
CA HIS A 272 -2.70 4.42 2.70
C HIS A 272 -3.79 4.10 1.67
N LEU A 273 -4.08 2.82 1.40
CA LEU A 273 -5.15 2.39 0.50
C LEU A 273 -6.49 3.07 0.83
N PHE A 274 -6.84 3.09 2.11
CA PHE A 274 -8.07 3.69 2.62
C PHE A 274 -8.05 5.23 2.71
N SER A 275 -6.89 5.87 2.53
CA SER A 275 -6.75 7.33 2.46
C SER A 275 -6.72 7.89 1.03
N ARG A 276 -6.87 7.05 0.00
CA ARG A 276 -6.91 7.47 -1.41
C ARG A 276 -8.31 7.97 -1.78
N GLU A 277 -8.39 9.17 -2.36
CA GLU A 277 -9.65 9.88 -2.61
C GLU A 277 -10.62 9.08 -3.51
N ASN A 278 -10.11 8.51 -4.62
CA ASN A 278 -10.92 7.82 -5.63
C ASN A 278 -10.72 6.29 -5.62
N VAL A 279 -10.42 5.68 -4.46
CA VAL A 279 -9.96 4.27 -4.39
C VAL A 279 -10.96 3.25 -4.95
N VAL A 280 -12.27 3.55 -4.88
CA VAL A 280 -13.34 2.68 -5.40
C VAL A 280 -13.39 2.70 -6.92
N GLU A 281 -13.20 3.86 -7.55
CA GLU A 281 -13.34 4.05 -9.00
C GLU A 281 -12.04 3.72 -9.75
N GLU A 282 -10.88 3.92 -9.13
CA GLU A 282 -9.59 3.79 -9.79
C GLU A 282 -9.17 2.34 -10.12
N GLY A 283 -9.96 1.33 -9.70
CA GLY A 283 -9.72 -0.09 -9.94
C GLY A 283 -8.68 -0.77 -9.03
N LEU A 284 -7.99 -0.01 -8.17
CA LEU A 284 -6.89 -0.53 -7.34
C LEU A 284 -7.34 -1.63 -6.36
N LEU A 285 -8.53 -1.50 -5.76
CA LEU A 285 -9.07 -2.49 -4.81
C LEU A 285 -9.15 -3.90 -5.44
N HIS A 286 -9.69 -4.00 -6.66
CA HIS A 286 -9.76 -5.27 -7.39
C HIS A 286 -8.38 -5.80 -7.80
N ALA A 287 -7.40 -4.93 -8.05
CA ALA A 287 -6.05 -5.34 -8.40
C ALA A 287 -5.25 -5.91 -7.21
N VAL A 288 -5.67 -5.65 -5.96
CA VAL A 288 -4.97 -6.10 -4.75
C VAL A 288 -5.78 -7.00 -3.82
N CYS A 289 -7.08 -7.24 -4.07
CA CYS A 289 -7.95 -7.99 -3.17
C CYS A 289 -7.49 -9.44 -2.91
N ASP A 290 -6.83 -10.07 -3.89
CA ASP A 290 -6.29 -11.43 -3.83
C ASP A 290 -4.84 -11.48 -3.28
N VAL A 291 -4.19 -10.33 -3.08
CA VAL A 291 -2.79 -10.27 -2.62
C VAL A 291 -2.74 -10.46 -1.10
N ARG A 292 -1.92 -11.41 -0.64
CA ARG A 292 -1.83 -11.81 0.78
C ARG A 292 -0.91 -10.89 1.59
N PHE A 293 -1.22 -9.58 1.63
CA PHE A 293 -0.39 -8.57 2.30
C PHE A 293 -0.94 -8.07 3.63
N VAL A 294 -2.11 -8.53 4.07
CA VAL A 294 -2.74 -8.11 5.33
C VAL A 294 -2.24 -8.98 6.48
N ALA A 295 -1.54 -8.38 7.43
CA ALA A 295 -1.06 -9.07 8.62
C ALA A 295 -2.23 -9.51 9.52
N THR A 296 -2.15 -10.71 10.08
CA THR A 296 -3.20 -11.27 10.94
C THR A 296 -2.94 -11.00 12.41
N ASP A 297 -4.01 -10.74 13.16
CA ASP A 297 -4.00 -10.82 14.63
C ASP A 297 -4.17 -12.30 15.05
N PRO A 298 -3.55 -12.76 16.15
CA PRO A 298 -3.72 -14.13 16.63
C PRO A 298 -5.14 -14.37 17.16
N VAL A 299 -5.70 -15.55 16.88
CA VAL A 299 -6.98 -15.98 17.47
C VAL A 299 -6.81 -16.17 18.98
N LYS A 300 -7.82 -15.76 19.75
CA LYS A 300 -7.82 -15.88 21.22
C LYS A 300 -7.56 -17.33 21.64
N GLN A 301 -6.72 -17.51 22.67
CA GLN A 301 -6.29 -18.82 23.14
C GLN A 301 -7.47 -19.76 23.48
N GLU A 302 -8.52 -19.22 24.10
CA GLU A 302 -9.74 -19.94 24.46
C GLU A 302 -10.45 -20.61 23.26
N LEU A 303 -10.31 -20.06 22.05
CA LEU A 303 -10.86 -20.63 20.82
C LEU A 303 -9.87 -21.60 20.15
N ARG A 304 -8.57 -21.35 20.30
CA ARG A 304 -7.49 -22.26 19.85
C ARG A 304 -7.51 -23.58 20.62
N GLU A 305 -7.84 -23.54 21.91
CA GLU A 305 -8.05 -24.72 22.76
C GLU A 305 -9.20 -25.62 22.26
N ILE A 306 -10.20 -25.06 21.58
CA ILE A 306 -11.30 -25.83 20.96
C ILE A 306 -10.88 -26.41 19.61
N HIS A 307 -10.34 -25.57 18.73
CA HIS A 307 -9.91 -26.00 17.39
C HIS A 307 -8.93 -24.98 16.78
N ARG A 308 -7.90 -25.49 16.09
CA ARG A 308 -6.92 -24.67 15.34
C ARG A 308 -7.61 -23.70 14.35
N PRO A 309 -7.15 -22.45 14.22
CA PRO A 309 -7.65 -21.52 13.21
C PRO A 309 -7.41 -21.98 11.78
N PHE A 310 -8.22 -21.43 10.85
CA PHE A 310 -8.06 -21.61 9.42
C PHE A 310 -6.69 -21.10 8.94
N GLY A 311 -5.97 -21.93 8.20
CA GLY A 311 -4.67 -21.58 7.61
C GLY A 311 -3.54 -21.38 8.62
N GLU A 312 -3.69 -21.79 9.89
CA GLU A 312 -2.59 -21.79 10.85
C GLU A 312 -1.59 -22.91 10.52
N GLU A 313 -0.32 -22.54 10.38
CA GLU A 313 0.79 -23.46 10.14
C GLU A 313 1.36 -24.00 11.47
N MET A 314 2.31 -24.94 11.40
CA MET A 314 3.06 -25.34 12.60
C MET A 314 3.75 -24.11 13.22
N GLU A 315 3.86 -24.06 14.56
CA GLU A 315 4.28 -22.91 15.38
C GLU A 315 3.22 -21.83 15.68
N GLY A 316 1.95 -21.97 15.25
CA GLY A 316 0.88 -21.05 15.70
C GLY A 316 1.00 -19.62 15.17
N LYS A 317 1.86 -19.40 14.18
CA LYS A 317 1.92 -18.20 13.36
C LYS A 317 0.84 -18.31 12.28
N THR A 318 -0.10 -17.37 12.26
CA THR A 318 -1.01 -17.25 11.12
C THR A 318 -0.31 -16.50 9.98
N PRO A 319 -0.36 -16.99 8.73
CA PRO A 319 0.21 -16.32 7.58
C PRO A 319 -0.58 -15.05 7.25
N TYR A 320 0.00 -14.17 6.45
CA TYR A 320 -0.74 -13.03 5.91
C TYR A 320 -1.91 -13.50 5.02
N ILE A 321 -2.97 -12.71 5.04
CA ILE A 321 -4.23 -13.00 4.35
C ILE A 321 -4.47 -12.00 3.22
N ALA A 322 -5.27 -12.44 2.24
CA ALA A 322 -5.88 -11.59 1.25
C ALA A 322 -7.17 -10.97 1.84
N PHE A 323 -7.65 -9.88 1.27
CA PHE A 323 -8.97 -9.36 1.63
C PHE A 323 -10.10 -10.26 1.11
N LYS A 324 -9.95 -10.79 -0.10
CA LYS A 324 -10.94 -11.65 -0.74
C LYS A 324 -11.21 -12.92 0.08
N GLY A 325 -12.48 -13.16 0.38
CA GLY A 325 -12.93 -14.29 1.18
C GLY A 325 -12.58 -14.20 2.67
N SER A 326 -11.94 -13.12 3.13
CA SER A 326 -11.79 -12.85 4.56
C SER A 326 -13.13 -12.42 5.17
N VAL A 327 -13.33 -12.74 6.45
CA VAL A 327 -14.56 -12.44 7.19
C VAL A 327 -14.25 -11.43 8.29
N LEU A 328 -15.15 -10.48 8.53
CA LEU A 328 -14.98 -9.49 9.62
C LEU A 328 -14.80 -10.15 10.99
N SER A 329 -13.86 -9.64 11.79
CA SER A 329 -13.50 -10.18 13.12
C SER A 329 -14.66 -10.24 14.13
N GLU A 330 -15.77 -9.53 13.91
CA GLU A 330 -16.99 -9.65 14.73
C GLU A 330 -17.61 -11.05 14.64
N HIS A 331 -17.48 -11.73 13.50
CA HIS A 331 -17.97 -13.10 13.28
C HIS A 331 -16.97 -14.18 13.70
N THR A 332 -15.87 -13.84 14.39
CA THR A 332 -14.80 -14.79 14.77
C THR A 332 -15.35 -16.11 15.32
N LYS A 333 -16.30 -16.04 16.28
CA LYS A 333 -16.91 -17.20 16.97
C LYS A 333 -17.71 -18.16 16.08
N ILE A 334 -17.93 -17.86 14.81
CA ILE A 334 -18.72 -18.69 13.88
C ILE A 334 -17.96 -19.08 12.60
N VAL A 335 -16.70 -18.67 12.42
CA VAL A 335 -15.88 -19.01 11.23
C VAL A 335 -14.38 -19.23 11.47
N TRP A 336 -13.84 -19.12 12.70
CA TRP A 336 -12.38 -19.10 12.89
C TRP A 336 -11.65 -20.37 12.39
N THR A 337 -12.36 -21.49 12.21
CA THR A 337 -11.81 -22.76 11.68
C THR A 337 -12.01 -22.94 10.17
N THR A 338 -12.77 -22.05 9.50
CA THR A 338 -13.15 -22.18 8.08
C THR A 338 -12.80 -20.96 7.21
N ALA A 339 -12.54 -19.79 7.79
CA ALA A 339 -12.20 -18.58 7.04
C ALA A 339 -11.07 -17.77 7.68
N ALA A 340 -10.36 -17.02 6.84
CA ALA A 340 -9.44 -15.98 7.28
C ALA A 340 -10.18 -14.84 7.96
N LEU A 341 -9.70 -14.41 9.14
CA LEU A 341 -10.32 -13.32 9.91
C LEU A 341 -9.67 -11.99 9.55
N LEU A 342 -10.45 -11.05 9.02
CA LEU A 342 -9.99 -9.69 8.74
C LEU A 342 -9.78 -8.95 10.08
N PRO A 343 -8.57 -8.46 10.39
CA PRO A 343 -8.30 -7.68 11.59
C PRO A 343 -9.18 -6.43 11.69
N ASN A 344 -9.49 -6.01 12.92
CA ASN A 344 -10.25 -4.78 13.15
C ASN A 344 -9.59 -3.56 12.47
N TRP A 345 -8.26 -3.47 12.48
CA TRP A 345 -7.52 -2.36 11.87
C TRP A 345 -7.54 -2.39 10.32
N ALA A 346 -7.88 -3.52 9.70
CA ALA A 346 -8.00 -3.65 8.25
C ALA A 346 -9.43 -3.45 7.74
N ASN A 347 -10.39 -3.17 8.63
CA ASN A 347 -11.77 -2.88 8.25
C ASN A 347 -11.92 -1.39 7.87
N ALA A 348 -12.30 -1.12 6.62
CA ALA A 348 -12.53 0.24 6.09
C ALA A 348 -13.43 1.11 6.99
N LYS A 349 -14.42 0.52 7.68
CA LYS A 349 -15.33 1.23 8.59
C LYS A 349 -14.62 1.89 9.79
N LYS A 350 -13.41 1.45 10.16
CA LYS A 350 -12.60 2.14 11.19
C LYS A 350 -12.02 3.48 10.74
N TYR A 351 -11.99 3.74 9.43
CA TYR A 351 -11.43 4.95 8.83
C TYR A 351 -12.51 5.96 8.39
N GLN A 352 -13.78 5.70 8.67
CA GLN A 352 -14.92 6.53 8.23
C GLN A 352 -14.80 8.03 8.61
N TYR A 353 -14.08 8.37 9.68
CA TYR A 353 -13.86 9.76 10.10
C TYR A 353 -12.66 10.45 9.42
N HIS A 354 -11.87 9.70 8.66
CA HIS A 354 -10.68 10.16 7.94
C HIS A 354 -10.81 10.01 6.41
N MET A 355 -11.96 9.51 5.93
CA MET A 355 -12.26 9.35 4.51
C MET A 355 -13.04 10.56 3.99
N THR A 356 -12.59 11.11 2.87
CA THR A 356 -13.44 11.87 1.97
C THR A 356 -14.22 10.89 1.09
N ALA A 357 -15.53 11.13 0.91
CA ALA A 357 -16.41 10.27 0.12
C ALA A 357 -17.17 11.10 -0.95
N PRO A 358 -16.46 11.76 -1.88
CA PRO A 358 -17.09 12.62 -2.89
C PRO A 358 -18.05 11.80 -3.76
N GLY A 359 -19.26 12.31 -3.99
CA GLY A 359 -20.29 11.65 -4.80
C GLY A 359 -21.07 10.52 -4.11
N TRP A 360 -20.71 10.13 -2.88
CA TRP A 360 -21.41 9.06 -2.14
C TRP A 360 -22.49 9.61 -1.19
N LYS A 361 -23.59 8.85 -1.03
CA LYS A 361 -24.70 9.22 -0.14
C LYS A 361 -24.32 9.25 1.34
N SER A 362 -23.40 8.38 1.75
CA SER A 362 -22.81 8.38 3.09
C SER A 362 -21.43 7.72 3.07
N THR A 363 -20.58 8.05 4.05
CA THR A 363 -19.30 7.35 4.22
C THR A 363 -19.48 5.87 4.57
N SER A 364 -20.61 5.47 5.16
CA SER A 364 -20.94 4.06 5.40
C SER A 364 -21.11 3.30 4.08
N ASP A 365 -21.81 3.88 3.12
CA ASP A 365 -21.98 3.30 1.78
C ASP A 365 -20.64 3.19 1.05
N TYR A 366 -19.79 4.22 1.17
CA TYR A 366 -18.43 4.20 0.63
C TYR A 366 -17.58 3.09 1.26
N CYS A 367 -17.57 2.94 2.59
CA CYS A 367 -16.89 1.83 3.27
C CYS A 367 -17.45 0.46 2.87
N ASN A 368 -18.77 0.33 2.66
CA ASN A 368 -19.39 -0.91 2.20
C ASN A 368 -18.96 -1.24 0.76
N ALA A 369 -18.86 -0.24 -0.12
CA ALA A 369 -18.33 -0.40 -1.47
C ALA A 369 -16.86 -0.85 -1.44
N ILE A 370 -16.00 -0.20 -0.63
CA ILE A 370 -14.60 -0.62 -0.46
C ILE A 370 -14.50 -2.09 -0.07
N LEU A 371 -15.27 -2.54 0.93
CA LEU A 371 -15.29 -3.94 1.37
C LEU A 371 -15.82 -4.90 0.29
N ALA A 372 -16.80 -4.47 -0.51
CA ALA A 372 -17.34 -5.27 -1.62
C ALA A 372 -16.34 -5.42 -2.78
N HIS A 373 -15.67 -4.34 -3.20
CA HIS A 373 -14.62 -4.38 -4.22
C HIS A 373 -13.40 -5.20 -3.77
N LEU A 374 -13.10 -5.18 -2.48
CA LEU A 374 -12.11 -6.05 -1.82
C LEU A 374 -12.58 -7.50 -1.59
N GLN A 375 -13.84 -7.82 -1.91
CA GLN A 375 -14.45 -9.15 -1.74
C GLN A 375 -14.38 -9.68 -0.28
N VAL A 376 -14.50 -8.77 0.69
CA VAL A 376 -14.60 -9.10 2.13
C VAL A 376 -16.02 -9.54 2.45
N LEU A 377 -16.16 -10.67 3.15
CA LEU A 377 -17.43 -11.18 3.63
C LEU A 377 -17.85 -10.42 4.90
N THR A 378 -18.74 -9.44 4.72
CA THR A 378 -19.37 -8.67 5.83
C THR A 378 -20.31 -9.52 6.66
N VAL A 379 -20.90 -10.55 6.06
CA VAL A 379 -21.69 -11.61 6.71
C VAL A 379 -21.14 -12.95 6.18
N PRO A 380 -20.89 -13.95 7.04
CA PRO A 380 -20.49 -15.29 6.60
C PRO A 380 -21.51 -15.93 5.67
N THR A 381 -21.06 -16.85 4.80
CA THR A 381 -21.97 -17.74 4.07
C THR A 381 -22.51 -18.82 4.99
N VAL A 382 -23.65 -19.41 4.64
CA VAL A 382 -24.21 -20.56 5.37
C VAL A 382 -23.19 -21.70 5.43
N ASP A 383 -22.55 -22.01 4.30
CA ASP A 383 -21.56 -23.08 4.22
C ASP A 383 -20.42 -22.88 5.21
N LEU A 384 -19.79 -21.69 5.26
CA LEU A 384 -18.68 -21.40 6.17
C LEU A 384 -19.03 -21.68 7.64
N VAL A 385 -20.26 -21.35 8.05
CA VAL A 385 -20.74 -21.57 9.43
C VAL A 385 -21.17 -23.03 9.65
N THR A 386 -21.76 -23.69 8.65
CA THR A 386 -22.07 -25.13 8.69
C THR A 386 -20.81 -25.99 8.80
N PHE A 387 -19.78 -25.74 7.98
CA PHE A 387 -18.48 -26.40 8.09
C PHE A 387 -17.79 -26.06 9.43
N HIS A 388 -17.94 -24.84 9.93
CA HIS A 388 -17.37 -24.44 11.22
C HIS A 388 -18.01 -25.18 12.39
N CYS A 389 -19.35 -25.27 12.39
CA CYS A 389 -20.14 -26.08 13.33
C CYS A 389 -19.66 -27.53 13.31
N GLN A 390 -19.54 -28.15 12.13
CA GLN A 390 -19.03 -29.51 12.01
C GLN A 390 -17.61 -29.66 12.57
N ASN A 391 -16.67 -28.77 12.22
CA ASN A 391 -15.29 -28.84 12.72
C ASN A 391 -15.21 -28.75 14.26
N VAL A 392 -15.95 -27.81 14.86
CA VAL A 392 -15.98 -27.61 16.32
C VAL A 392 -16.66 -28.79 17.02
N SER A 393 -17.87 -29.15 16.59
CA SER A 393 -18.65 -30.23 17.21
C SER A 393 -17.98 -31.61 17.07
N CYS A 394 -17.46 -31.95 15.89
CA CYS A 394 -16.75 -33.23 15.70
C CYS A 394 -15.43 -33.31 16.46
N GLN A 395 -14.76 -32.19 16.75
CA GLN A 395 -13.58 -32.18 17.60
C GLN A 395 -13.96 -32.39 19.07
N LEU A 396 -14.91 -31.59 19.58
CA LEU A 396 -15.32 -31.63 20.98
C LEU A 396 -16.08 -32.92 21.35
N ALA A 397 -16.80 -33.55 20.41
CA ALA A 397 -17.46 -34.83 20.63
C ALA A 397 -16.48 -35.99 20.93
N LYS A 398 -15.20 -35.88 20.54
CA LYS A 398 -14.16 -36.86 20.90
C LYS A 398 -13.80 -36.82 22.38
N GLU A 399 -14.11 -35.71 23.05
CA GLU A 399 -13.85 -35.46 24.46
C GLU A 399 -15.07 -35.79 25.34
N ASN A 400 -16.18 -36.24 24.75
CA ASN A 400 -17.39 -36.65 25.46
C ASN A 400 -17.07 -37.67 26.57
N GLY A 401 -17.43 -37.34 27.82
CA GLY A 401 -17.13 -38.18 28.99
C GLY A 401 -15.80 -37.86 29.69
N SER A 402 -15.00 -36.95 29.15
CA SER A 402 -13.88 -36.33 29.88
C SER A 402 -14.37 -35.20 30.76
N GLU A 403 -13.68 -34.91 31.87
CA GLU A 403 -13.97 -33.75 32.70
C GLU A 403 -13.54 -32.46 31.97
N VAL A 404 -14.47 -31.51 31.83
CA VAL A 404 -14.25 -30.24 31.12
C VAL A 404 -14.18 -29.10 32.13
N ALA A 405 -13.09 -28.33 32.13
CA ALA A 405 -12.95 -27.20 33.06
C ALA A 405 -14.08 -26.14 32.86
N PRO A 406 -14.64 -25.52 33.92
CA PRO A 406 -15.77 -24.59 33.81
C PRO A 406 -15.55 -23.44 32.81
N ARG A 407 -14.32 -22.90 32.71
CA ARG A 407 -13.96 -21.88 31.72
C ARG A 407 -14.16 -22.38 30.28
N GLN A 408 -13.77 -23.61 29.99
CA GLN A 408 -13.96 -24.21 28.67
C GLN A 408 -15.43 -24.52 28.39
N GLN A 409 -16.21 -24.96 29.39
CA GLN A 409 -17.67 -25.10 29.26
C GLN A 409 -18.32 -23.77 28.84
N CYS A 410 -17.98 -22.66 29.51
CA CYS A 410 -18.46 -21.32 29.15
C CYS A 410 -18.08 -20.93 27.71
N THR A 411 -16.84 -21.24 27.26
CA THR A 411 -16.42 -20.97 25.88
C THR A 411 -17.19 -21.81 24.87
N ARG A 412 -17.38 -23.12 25.13
CA ARG A 412 -18.16 -24.04 24.28
C ARG A 412 -19.59 -23.54 24.11
N VAL A 413 -20.28 -23.24 25.21
CA VAL A 413 -21.64 -22.66 25.19
C VAL A 413 -21.64 -21.36 24.39
N SER A 414 -20.73 -20.42 24.69
CA SER A 414 -20.68 -19.13 24.01
C SER A 414 -20.44 -19.23 22.50
N VAL A 415 -19.60 -20.18 22.05
CA VAL A 415 -19.40 -20.48 20.63
C VAL A 415 -20.68 -21.05 20.03
N MET A 416 -21.20 -22.14 20.58
CA MET A 416 -22.32 -22.87 19.98
C MET A 416 -23.60 -22.02 19.94
N THR A 417 -23.90 -21.22 20.98
CA THR A 417 -25.02 -20.26 20.97
C THR A 417 -24.92 -19.24 19.82
N ASN A 418 -23.71 -18.79 19.46
CA ASN A 418 -23.54 -17.90 18.30
C ASN A 418 -23.72 -18.64 16.97
N ILE A 419 -23.24 -19.88 16.87
CA ILE A 419 -23.44 -20.75 15.71
C ILE A 419 -24.93 -21.04 15.49
N TYR A 420 -25.66 -21.49 16.52
CA TYR A 420 -27.10 -21.79 16.43
C TYR A 420 -27.92 -20.55 16.06
N ARG A 421 -27.60 -19.38 16.62
CA ARG A 421 -28.27 -18.12 16.29
C ARG A 421 -28.12 -17.77 14.81
N PHE A 422 -26.92 -17.94 14.25
CA PHE A 422 -26.69 -17.74 12.82
C PHE A 422 -27.43 -18.78 11.97
N LEU A 423 -27.28 -20.07 12.29
CA LEU A 423 -27.89 -21.17 11.53
C LEU A 423 -29.41 -21.11 11.56
N GLN A 424 -30.04 -20.78 12.70
CA GLN A 424 -31.49 -20.58 12.76
C GLN A 424 -31.96 -19.42 11.87
N ALA A 425 -31.21 -18.31 11.85
CA ALA A 425 -31.57 -17.12 11.09
C ALA A 425 -31.31 -17.23 9.58
N LYS A 426 -30.44 -18.16 9.13
CA LYS A 426 -29.95 -18.19 7.74
C LYS A 426 -29.92 -19.57 7.06
N ALA A 427 -29.97 -20.69 7.80
CA ALA A 427 -29.73 -22.04 7.29
C ALA A 427 -30.95 -22.98 7.35
N VAL A 428 -32.08 -22.56 7.93
CA VAL A 428 -33.32 -23.38 8.13
C VAL A 428 -34.06 -23.76 6.83
N SER A 429 -33.49 -23.39 5.67
CA SER A 429 -33.94 -23.83 4.34
C SER A 429 -32.79 -24.38 3.47
N SER A 430 -31.57 -24.53 4.03
CA SER A 430 -30.40 -25.03 3.29
C SER A 430 -30.31 -26.55 3.38
N ALA A 431 -30.50 -27.23 2.26
CA ALA A 431 -30.35 -28.69 2.16
C ALA A 431 -28.92 -29.13 2.53
N VAL A 432 -27.90 -28.39 2.08
CA VAL A 432 -26.48 -28.63 2.39
C VAL A 432 -26.21 -28.51 3.89
N ALA A 433 -26.83 -27.54 4.56
CA ALA A 433 -26.72 -27.41 6.01
C ALA A 433 -27.39 -28.58 6.75
N LYS A 434 -28.56 -29.03 6.26
CA LYS A 434 -29.28 -30.17 6.86
C LYS A 434 -28.48 -31.46 6.71
N GLU A 435 -28.18 -31.89 5.49
CA GLU A 435 -27.45 -33.12 5.15
C GLU A 435 -26.16 -33.26 5.99
N ARG A 436 -25.45 -32.14 6.16
CA ARG A 436 -24.17 -32.14 6.89
C ARG A 436 -24.33 -32.16 8.41
N LEU A 437 -25.32 -31.46 8.96
CA LEU A 437 -25.47 -31.30 10.42
C LEU A 437 -26.36 -32.38 11.07
N GLU A 438 -27.29 -32.98 10.32
CA GLU A 438 -28.08 -34.14 10.74
C GLU A 438 -27.18 -35.34 11.12
N HIS A 439 -26.07 -35.50 10.40
CA HIS A 439 -25.04 -36.51 10.67
C HIS A 439 -23.83 -35.99 11.47
N THR A 440 -23.97 -34.84 12.14
CA THR A 440 -22.94 -34.27 13.02
C THR A 440 -23.45 -34.25 14.47
N PRO A 441 -22.63 -34.58 15.49
CA PRO A 441 -23.01 -34.46 16.90
C PRO A 441 -23.00 -32.97 17.33
N CYS A 442 -23.89 -32.16 16.75
CA CYS A 442 -23.86 -30.71 16.86
C CYS A 442 -24.72 -30.11 17.98
N VAL A 443 -25.47 -30.92 18.75
CA VAL A 443 -26.29 -30.42 19.86
C VAL A 443 -25.49 -30.48 21.17
N LEU A 444 -25.36 -29.33 21.83
CA LEU A 444 -24.57 -29.18 23.06
C LEU A 444 -25.47 -29.32 24.30
N VAL A 445 -25.33 -30.44 24.99
CA VAL A 445 -26.11 -30.78 26.20
C VAL A 445 -25.24 -30.70 27.46
N GLU A 446 -25.83 -30.96 28.62
CA GLU A 446 -25.15 -31.03 29.93
C GLU A 446 -24.30 -29.78 30.23
N ASN A 447 -24.91 -28.61 30.05
CA ASN A 447 -24.31 -27.29 30.35
C ASN A 447 -22.95 -27.05 29.68
N GLY A 448 -22.73 -27.61 28.49
CA GLY A 448 -21.50 -27.40 27.72
C GLY A 448 -20.51 -28.55 27.76
N GLN A 449 -20.83 -29.65 28.44
CA GLN A 449 -19.92 -30.78 28.63
C GLN A 449 -19.94 -31.78 27.46
N ARG A 450 -21.10 -32.02 26.84
CA ARG A 450 -21.31 -33.15 25.92
C ARG A 450 -22.00 -32.74 24.62
N PHE A 451 -21.55 -33.34 23.52
CA PHE A 451 -22.05 -33.12 22.16
C PHE A 451 -22.75 -34.36 21.62
N VAL A 452 -24.00 -34.23 21.15
CA VAL A 452 -24.85 -35.34 20.69
C VAL A 452 -25.49 -35.05 19.33
N PHE A 453 -25.95 -36.09 18.62
CA PHE A 453 -26.67 -35.94 17.36
C PHE A 453 -28.08 -35.39 17.59
N ALA A 454 -28.66 -34.69 16.60
CA ALA A 454 -30.03 -34.17 16.70
C ALA A 454 -31.07 -35.26 17.01
N LYS A 455 -30.92 -36.45 16.42
CA LYS A 455 -31.76 -37.63 16.70
C LYS A 455 -31.72 -38.14 18.15
N GLN A 456 -30.74 -37.72 18.95
CA GLN A 456 -30.65 -38.06 20.38
C GLN A 456 -31.41 -37.09 21.30
N VAL A 457 -31.98 -36.01 20.74
CA VAL A 457 -32.62 -34.94 21.52
C VAL A 457 -34.07 -34.78 21.08
N VAL A 458 -34.97 -34.95 22.04
CA VAL A 458 -36.42 -34.80 21.87
C VAL A 458 -36.84 -33.44 22.43
N MET A 459 -37.71 -32.72 21.72
CA MET A 459 -38.14 -31.37 22.10
C MET A 459 -38.89 -31.37 23.44
N GLU A 460 -39.85 -32.27 23.61
CA GLU A 460 -40.64 -32.44 24.84
C GLU A 460 -40.42 -33.86 25.41
N LEU A 461 -39.64 -33.96 26.49
CA LEU A 461 -39.37 -35.20 27.20
C LEU A 461 -39.30 -34.97 28.72
N TYR A 462 -40.01 -35.77 29.50
CA TYR A 462 -39.91 -35.74 30.95
C TYR A 462 -38.53 -36.24 31.41
N LYS A 463 -37.93 -35.58 32.42
CA LYS A 463 -36.60 -35.94 32.95
C LYS A 463 -36.47 -37.40 33.40
N SER A 464 -37.57 -38.03 33.80
CA SER A 464 -37.64 -39.46 34.17
C SER A 464 -37.60 -40.44 32.99
N LEU A 465 -37.71 -39.93 31.75
CA LEU A 465 -37.67 -40.70 30.50
C LEU A 465 -36.36 -40.46 29.71
N GLU A 466 -35.48 -39.58 30.20
CA GLU A 466 -34.13 -39.41 29.64
C GLU A 466 -33.28 -40.65 29.95
N ILE A 467 -32.52 -41.12 28.95
CA ILE A 467 -31.62 -42.28 29.08
C ILE A 467 -30.21 -41.80 28.75
N LYS A 468 -29.56 -41.12 29.68
CA LYS A 468 -28.25 -40.49 29.45
C LYS A 468 -27.12 -41.54 29.43
N PRO A 469 -26.15 -41.46 28.52
CA PRO A 469 -25.89 -40.39 27.54
C PRO A 469 -26.47 -40.61 26.13
N PHE A 470 -27.55 -41.39 26.00
CA PHE A 470 -28.09 -41.84 24.71
C PHE A 470 -29.30 -41.03 24.22
N LEU A 471 -30.21 -40.67 25.14
CA LEU A 471 -31.46 -39.93 24.86
C LEU A 471 -31.65 -38.78 25.86
N TYR A 472 -31.91 -37.59 25.35
CA TYR A 472 -32.06 -36.34 26.10
C TYR A 472 -33.38 -35.64 25.79
N GLY A 473 -33.92 -34.93 26.78
CA GLY A 473 -34.85 -33.83 26.51
C GLY A 473 -34.08 -32.57 26.09
N MET A 474 -34.72 -31.70 25.32
CA MET A 474 -34.15 -30.43 24.91
C MET A 474 -33.83 -29.57 26.16
N PRO A 475 -32.56 -29.16 26.36
CA PRO A 475 -32.21 -28.24 27.43
C PRO A 475 -32.97 -26.91 27.28
N ALA A 476 -33.40 -26.32 28.39
CA ALA A 476 -34.17 -25.07 28.37
C ALA A 476 -33.42 -23.93 27.69
N GLU A 477 -32.09 -23.93 27.80
CA GLU A 477 -31.14 -23.00 27.21
C GLU A 477 -31.08 -23.10 25.67
N LEU A 478 -31.49 -24.23 25.10
CA LEU A 478 -31.55 -24.47 23.66
C LEU A 478 -32.94 -24.24 23.06
N SER A 479 -33.96 -23.95 23.89
CA SER A 479 -35.33 -23.71 23.42
C SER A 479 -35.46 -22.51 22.46
N GLU A 480 -34.59 -21.49 22.57
CA GLU A 480 -34.54 -20.36 21.61
C GLU A 480 -34.18 -20.82 20.18
N PHE A 481 -33.58 -22.01 20.04
CA PHE A 481 -33.16 -22.61 18.76
C PHE A 481 -34.04 -23.79 18.31
N ALA A 482 -35.23 -23.93 18.88
CA ALA A 482 -36.19 -24.99 18.59
C ALA A 482 -36.43 -25.22 17.08
N THR A 483 -36.53 -24.14 16.28
CA THR A 483 -36.78 -24.23 14.84
C THR A 483 -35.60 -24.85 14.09
N LEU A 484 -34.37 -24.48 14.46
CA LEU A 484 -33.16 -25.09 13.93
C LEU A 484 -33.08 -26.58 14.28
N PHE A 485 -33.24 -26.93 15.56
CA PHE A 485 -33.08 -28.31 15.98
C PHE A 485 -34.16 -29.24 15.41
N LYS A 486 -35.41 -28.78 15.31
CA LYS A 486 -36.46 -29.50 14.58
C LYS A 486 -36.12 -29.71 13.11
N TYR A 487 -35.52 -28.73 12.44
CA TYR A 487 -35.06 -28.84 11.05
C TYR A 487 -33.90 -29.85 10.87
N LEU A 488 -33.03 -29.97 11.88
CA LEU A 488 -31.90 -30.90 11.92
C LEU A 488 -32.25 -32.33 12.36
N GLY A 489 -33.51 -32.60 12.75
CA GLY A 489 -34.00 -33.95 13.09
C GLY A 489 -34.36 -34.19 14.56
N CYS A 490 -34.44 -33.16 15.41
CA CYS A 490 -35.02 -33.31 16.75
C CYS A 490 -36.55 -33.50 16.66
N SER A 491 -37.04 -34.61 17.20
CA SER A 491 -38.46 -34.95 17.17
C SER A 491 -39.26 -34.18 18.22
N PRO A 492 -40.51 -33.76 17.94
CA PRO A 492 -41.35 -33.05 18.92
C PRO A 492 -41.54 -33.85 20.22
N SER A 493 -41.83 -35.15 20.09
CA SER A 493 -42.02 -36.10 21.18
C SER A 493 -41.16 -37.33 20.97
N VAL A 494 -41.01 -38.16 22.01
CA VAL A 494 -40.33 -39.46 21.91
C VAL A 494 -41.15 -40.44 21.07
N THR A 495 -40.48 -41.36 20.41
CA THR A 495 -41.07 -42.38 19.53
C THR A 495 -40.34 -43.72 19.71
N PRO A 496 -40.91 -44.85 19.26
CA PRO A 496 -40.24 -46.16 19.28
C PRO A 496 -38.84 -46.16 18.65
N SER A 497 -38.63 -45.40 17.57
CA SER A 497 -37.32 -45.32 16.89
C SER A 497 -36.22 -44.65 17.73
N HIS A 498 -36.56 -43.76 18.67
CA HIS A 498 -35.57 -43.22 19.62
C HIS A 498 -35.09 -44.31 20.59
N TYR A 499 -35.99 -45.15 21.10
CA TYR A 499 -35.61 -46.24 21.99
C TYR A 499 -34.85 -47.36 21.26
N ALA A 500 -35.22 -47.67 20.02
CA ALA A 500 -34.45 -48.57 19.17
C ALA A 500 -33.02 -48.01 18.91
N MET A 501 -32.88 -46.71 18.67
CA MET A 501 -31.57 -46.04 18.57
C MET A 501 -30.76 -46.14 19.86
N VAL A 502 -31.37 -45.99 21.06
CA VAL A 502 -30.64 -46.17 22.34
C VAL A 502 -30.06 -47.58 22.44
N LEU A 503 -30.85 -48.60 22.04
CA LEU A 503 -30.42 -50.00 22.07
C LEU A 503 -29.32 -50.31 21.04
N ASP A 504 -29.39 -49.73 19.83
CA ASP A 504 -28.32 -49.77 18.82
C ASP A 504 -27.02 -49.09 19.31
N MET A 505 -27.12 -47.92 19.94
CA MET A 505 -25.97 -47.22 20.52
C MET A 505 -25.32 -48.00 21.67
N LEU A 506 -26.11 -48.64 22.53
CA LEU A 506 -25.62 -49.52 23.59
C LEU A 506 -24.91 -50.74 22.99
N HIS A 507 -25.53 -51.42 22.01
CA HIS A 507 -24.92 -52.56 21.32
C HIS A 507 -23.58 -52.18 20.68
N GLY A 508 -23.49 -51.02 20.02
CA GLY A 508 -22.25 -50.50 19.43
C GLY A 508 -21.13 -50.20 20.45
N GLN A 509 -21.45 -50.04 21.74
CA GLN A 509 -20.48 -49.86 22.82
C GLN A 509 -20.05 -51.21 23.45
N CYS A 510 -20.88 -52.25 23.38
CA CYS A 510 -20.64 -53.59 23.94
C CYS A 510 -19.57 -54.42 23.19
N LYS A 511 -18.28 -54.04 23.28
CA LYS A 511 -17.16 -54.75 22.63
C LYS A 511 -16.94 -56.21 23.08
N THR A 512 -17.49 -56.62 24.21
CA THR A 512 -17.26 -57.93 24.86
C THR A 512 -18.58 -58.69 25.12
N ASN A 513 -19.65 -58.31 24.41
CA ASN A 513 -21.03 -58.78 24.55
C ASN A 513 -21.68 -58.57 25.94
N ARG A 514 -20.98 -58.09 26.97
CA ARG A 514 -21.55 -57.86 28.32
C ARG A 514 -21.82 -56.38 28.57
N LEU A 515 -23.04 -56.06 29.04
CA LEU A 515 -23.42 -54.74 29.52
C LEU A 515 -22.86 -54.50 30.94
N HIS A 516 -22.37 -53.29 31.21
CA HIS A 516 -22.10 -52.79 32.56
C HIS A 516 -23.43 -52.52 33.31
N PRO A 517 -23.53 -52.59 34.66
CA PRO A 517 -24.79 -52.38 35.38
C PRO A 517 -25.59 -51.12 34.96
N ASN A 518 -24.95 -49.96 34.86
CA ASN A 518 -25.60 -48.72 34.39
C ASN A 518 -26.11 -48.80 32.93
N GLU A 519 -25.50 -49.64 32.09
CA GLU A 519 -25.93 -49.91 30.72
C GLU A 519 -27.10 -50.89 30.70
N VAL A 520 -27.19 -51.83 31.66
CA VAL A 520 -28.36 -52.70 31.85
C VAL A 520 -29.58 -51.87 32.23
N ASP A 521 -29.46 -50.94 33.19
CA ASP A 521 -30.56 -50.02 33.55
C ASP A 521 -30.99 -49.16 32.35
N SER A 522 -30.03 -48.69 31.55
CA SER A 522 -30.29 -47.93 30.33
C SER A 522 -31.02 -48.76 29.26
N ALA A 523 -30.61 -50.03 29.08
CA ALA A 523 -31.23 -50.96 28.15
C ALA A 523 -32.65 -51.35 28.57
N LEU A 524 -32.87 -51.62 29.86
CA LEU A 524 -34.19 -51.92 30.42
C LEU A 524 -35.12 -50.70 30.30
N GLY A 525 -34.63 -49.49 30.57
CA GLY A 525 -35.35 -48.24 30.34
C GLY A 525 -35.76 -48.05 28.88
N ALA A 526 -34.85 -48.35 27.94
CA ALA A 526 -35.14 -48.26 26.51
C ALA A 526 -36.16 -49.30 26.05
N VAL A 527 -36.05 -50.56 26.47
CA VAL A 527 -37.04 -51.61 26.17
C VAL A 527 -38.41 -51.25 26.73
N LYS A 528 -38.48 -50.74 27.96
CA LYS A 528 -39.74 -50.30 28.58
C LYS A 528 -40.39 -49.19 27.76
N GLY A 529 -39.64 -48.11 27.48
CA GLY A 529 -40.14 -46.99 26.69
C GLY A 529 -40.54 -47.37 25.26
N LEU A 530 -39.82 -48.31 24.64
CA LEU A 530 -40.15 -48.89 23.34
C LEU A 530 -41.52 -49.57 23.37
N PHE A 531 -41.78 -50.44 24.35
CA PHE A 531 -43.07 -51.13 24.44
C PHE A 531 -44.23 -50.21 24.85
N GLU A 532 -43.99 -49.23 25.73
CA GLU A 532 -44.99 -48.22 26.09
C GLU A 532 -45.39 -47.39 24.85
N THR A 533 -44.42 -46.82 24.13
CA THR A 533 -44.70 -46.00 22.93
C THR A 533 -45.26 -46.80 21.74
N LEU A 534 -44.98 -48.11 21.64
CA LEU A 534 -45.60 -49.00 20.65
C LEU A 534 -47.06 -49.38 20.98
N GLN A 535 -47.46 -49.32 22.26
CA GLN A 535 -48.86 -49.51 22.65
C GLN A 535 -49.70 -48.28 22.28
N ASP A 536 -49.14 -47.08 22.46
CA ASP A 536 -49.81 -45.82 22.16
C ASP A 536 -49.86 -45.49 20.65
N THR A 537 -48.96 -46.05 19.83
CA THR A 537 -48.77 -45.63 18.43
C THR A 537 -48.91 -46.78 17.42
N SER A 538 -50.12 -47.00 16.91
CA SER A 538 -50.44 -48.13 16.00
C SER A 538 -49.66 -48.14 14.68
N GLU A 539 -49.26 -46.97 14.17
CA GLU A 539 -48.55 -46.80 12.89
C GLU A 539 -47.01 -46.92 12.99
N ALA A 540 -46.43 -46.89 14.21
CA ALA A 540 -44.99 -46.72 14.43
C ALA A 540 -44.11 -47.94 14.10
N LYS A 541 -44.65 -48.98 13.45
CA LYS A 541 -43.92 -50.20 13.05
C LYS A 541 -43.08 -50.03 11.79
N GLN A 542 -43.22 -48.94 11.04
CA GLN A 542 -42.60 -48.80 9.71
C GLN A 542 -41.15 -48.26 9.75
N ASP A 543 -40.72 -47.62 10.84
CA ASP A 543 -39.43 -46.91 10.92
C ASP A 543 -38.29 -47.68 11.63
N ILE A 544 -38.55 -48.89 12.15
CA ILE A 544 -37.53 -49.70 12.85
C ILE A 544 -37.02 -50.80 11.91
N SER A 545 -35.84 -50.58 11.32
CA SER A 545 -35.19 -51.54 10.41
C SER A 545 -34.39 -52.64 11.12
N THR A 546 -33.84 -52.33 12.29
CA THR A 546 -33.07 -53.24 13.14
C THR A 546 -33.36 -52.91 14.60
N LEU A 547 -33.48 -53.92 15.45
CA LEU A 547 -33.78 -53.76 16.88
C LEU A 547 -32.91 -54.72 17.69
N TYR A 548 -32.19 -54.19 18.68
CA TYR A 548 -31.40 -55.01 19.61
C TYR A 548 -32.14 -55.16 20.93
N LEU A 549 -32.34 -56.39 21.41
CA LEU A 549 -33.05 -56.66 22.66
C LEU A 549 -32.13 -57.27 23.72
N PRO A 550 -32.28 -56.89 25.01
CA PRO A 550 -31.58 -57.52 26.12
C PRO A 550 -31.98 -58.99 26.27
N ALA A 551 -31.00 -59.87 26.22
CA ALA A 551 -31.15 -61.30 26.40
C ALA A 551 -30.29 -61.78 27.57
N THR A 552 -30.82 -62.68 28.39
CA THR A 552 -30.05 -63.36 29.44
C THR A 552 -29.48 -64.67 28.91
N SER A 553 -28.19 -64.92 29.14
CA SER A 553 -27.59 -66.21 28.76
C SER A 553 -27.87 -67.27 29.83
N PRO A 554 -28.59 -68.37 29.56
CA PRO A 554 -28.95 -69.37 30.56
C PRO A 554 -27.79 -70.32 30.94
N PHE A 555 -26.59 -70.12 30.40
CA PHE A 555 -25.42 -70.99 30.60
C PHE A 555 -24.28 -70.29 31.35
N SER A 556 -24.53 -69.94 32.62
CA SER A 556 -23.48 -69.65 33.61
C SER A 556 -23.79 -70.42 34.88
N SER A 557 -22.82 -71.20 35.38
CA SER A 557 -22.97 -71.97 36.63
C SER A 557 -22.62 -71.13 37.89
N SER A 558 -22.78 -69.81 37.82
CA SER A 558 -22.82 -68.89 38.96
C SER A 558 -24.16 -68.16 38.99
N PHE A 559 -24.55 -67.63 40.16
CA PHE A 559 -25.81 -66.91 40.36
C PHE A 559 -25.89 -65.53 39.67
N ASP A 560 -24.97 -65.22 38.75
CA ASP A 560 -24.89 -63.95 38.03
C ASP A 560 -25.68 -64.00 36.71
N VAL A 561 -26.79 -63.27 36.65
CA VAL A 561 -27.58 -63.12 35.43
C VAL A 561 -26.81 -62.24 34.42
N LEU A 562 -26.29 -62.87 33.37
CA LEU A 562 -25.53 -62.19 32.31
C LEU A 562 -26.45 -61.60 31.24
N TYR A 563 -26.48 -60.27 31.13
CA TYR A 563 -27.21 -59.54 30.08
C TYR A 563 -26.33 -59.27 28.85
N HIS A 564 -26.88 -59.61 27.69
CA HIS A 564 -26.34 -59.42 26.34
C HIS A 564 -27.36 -58.64 25.50
N LEU A 565 -26.96 -58.07 24.35
CA LEU A 565 -27.89 -57.54 23.34
C LEU A 565 -27.86 -58.47 22.10
N LEU A 566 -29.02 -58.86 21.59
CA LEU A 566 -29.18 -59.69 20.38
C LEU A 566 -30.08 -59.00 19.35
N CYS A 567 -29.81 -59.22 18.06
CA CYS A 567 -30.71 -58.86 16.94
C CYS A 567 -32.00 -59.70 16.92
#